data_AF-A0A3S2BKH9-F1
#
_entry.id   AF-A0A3S2BKH9-F1
#
_cell.length_a   1.000
_cell.length_b   1.000
_cell.length_c   1.000
_cell.angle_alpha   90.00
_cell.angle_beta   90.00
_cell.angle_gamma   90.00
#
_symmetry.space_group_name_H-M   'P 1'
#
loop_
_entity.id
_entity.type
_entity.pdbx_description
1 polymer ?
#
loop_
_entity_poly.entity_id
_entity_poly.type
_entity_poly.pdbx_seq_one_letter_code
_entity_poly.pdbx_strand_id
1 'polypeptide(L)' 'GLSVSDAIRLLLVRVAADKEFPFPVKVPNATTRKAMAELEKGKGKRFTTADELFKDLGI' A
#
# COMPACT_ATOMS: atom_id res chain seq x y z
N GLY A 1 19.57 -12.85 -25.46
CA GLY A 1 19.56 -12.14 -24.17
C GLY A 1 18.74 -10.89 -24.32
N LEU A 2 17.88 -10.59 -23.36
CA LEU A 2 17.01 -9.40 -23.40
C LEU A 2 17.83 -8.16 -23.01
N SER A 3 17.72 -7.06 -23.75
CA SER A 3 18.37 -5.81 -23.37
C SER A 3 17.61 -5.13 -22.22
N VAL A 4 18.26 -4.20 -21.51
CA VAL A 4 17.60 -3.39 -20.47
C VAL A 4 16.41 -2.62 -21.05
N SER A 5 16.56 -2.05 -22.24
CA SER A 5 15.50 -1.34 -22.95
C SER A 5 14.33 -2.26 -23.30
N ASP A 6 14.58 -3.51 -23.64
CA ASP A 6 13.52 -4.48 -23.95
C ASP A 6 12.81 -4.95 -22.67
N ALA A 7 13.53 -5.12 -21.56
CA ALA A 7 12.94 -5.41 -20.26
C ALA A 7 12.01 -4.29 -19.78
N ILE A 8 12.42 -3.02 -19.92
CA ILE A 8 11.60 -1.86 -19.55
C ILE A 8 10.34 -1.77 -20.44
N ARG A 9 10.48 -1.99 -21.75
CA ARG A 9 9.33 -1.98 -22.66
C ARG A 9 8.30 -3.03 -22.31
N LEU A 10 8.73 -4.26 -22.04
CA LEU A 10 7.83 -5.33 -21.63
C LEU A 10 7.15 -5.04 -20.28
N LEU A 11 7.88 -4.46 -19.33
CA LEU A 11 7.35 -4.04 -18.03
C LEU A 11 6.20 -3.04 -18.20
N LEU A 12 6.41 -1.98 -18.99
CA LEU A 12 5.42 -0.92 -19.20
C LEU A 12 4.18 -1.44 -19.93
N VAL A 13 4.34 -2.32 -20.92
CA VAL A 13 3.21 -2.97 -21.61
C VAL A 13 2.37 -3.77 -20.62
N ARG A 14 3.01 -4.52 -19.71
CA ARG A 14 2.30 -5.31 -18.69
C ARG A 14 1.53 -4.43 -17.71
N VAL A 15 2.14 -3.34 -17.23
CA VAL A 15 1.48 -2.37 -16.33
C VAL A 15 0.26 -1.73 -16.98
N ALA A 16 0.35 -1.33 -18.25
CA ALA A 16 -0.77 -0.74 -18.97
C ALA A 16 -1.94 -1.73 -19.17
N ALA A 17 -1.62 -2.99 -19.43
CA ALA A 17 -2.62 -4.05 -19.64
C ALA A 17 -3.34 -4.43 -18.33
N ASP A 18 -2.57 -4.62 -17.25
CA ASP A 18 -3.11 -5.11 -15.96
C ASP A 18 -3.66 -3.98 -15.07
N LYS A 19 -3.30 -2.71 -15.34
CA LYS A 19 -3.55 -1.55 -14.47
C LYS A 19 -3.03 -1.73 -13.04
N GLU A 20 -2.03 -2.59 -12.87
CA GLU A 20 -1.39 -2.89 -11.60
C GLU A 20 0.13 -2.88 -11.76
N PHE A 21 0.83 -2.67 -10.65
CA PHE A 21 2.27 -2.86 -10.61
C PHE A 21 2.59 -4.37 -10.80
N PRO A 22 3.63 -4.72 -11.58
CA PRO A 22 3.86 -6.10 -12.00
C PRO A 22 4.46 -6.98 -10.89
N PHE A 23 4.72 -6.38 -9.72
CA PHE A 23 5.14 -7.08 -8.53
C PHE A 23 4.28 -6.63 -7.36
N PRO A 24 3.89 -7.55 -6.48
CA PRO A 24 3.19 -7.18 -5.26
C PRO A 24 4.04 -6.20 -4.47
N VAL A 25 3.45 -5.11 -3.98
CA VAL A 25 4.10 -4.14 -3.10
C VAL A 25 4.25 -4.80 -1.72
N LYS A 26 5.27 -5.66 -1.58
CA LYS A 26 5.45 -6.50 -0.38
C LYS A 26 5.92 -5.74 0.85
N VAL A 27 6.56 -4.59 0.67
CA VAL A 27 7.22 -3.87 1.76
C VAL A 27 6.51 -2.53 1.97
N PRO A 28 5.76 -2.39 3.09
CA PRO A 28 5.21 -1.10 3.49
C PRO A 28 6.34 -0.08 3.63
N ASN A 29 6.09 1.17 3.25
CA ASN A 29 7.09 2.23 3.37
C ASN A 29 7.45 2.50 4.85
N ALA A 30 8.51 3.26 5.10
CA ALA A 30 9.02 3.51 6.45
C ALA A 30 7.97 4.14 7.38
N THR A 31 7.14 5.05 6.86
CA THR A 31 6.07 5.71 7.62
C THR A 31 4.98 4.71 8.00
N THR A 32 4.54 3.88 7.07
CA THR A 32 3.53 2.83 7.33
C THR A 32 4.04 1.81 8.34
N ARG A 33 5.32 1.40 8.27
CA ARG A 33 5.93 0.50 9.27
C ARG A 33 5.94 1.11 10.68
N LYS A 34 6.24 2.41 10.80
CA LYS A 34 6.17 3.12 12.08
C LYS A 34 4.74 3.14 12.61
N ALA A 35 3.76 3.46 11.77
CA ALA A 35 2.35 3.48 12.16
C ALA A 35 1.89 2.09 12.65
N MET A 36 2.23 1.02 11.92
CA MET A 36 1.94 -0.36 12.35
C MET A 36 2.59 -0.68 13.70
N ALA A 37 3.87 -0.34 13.91
CA ALA A 37 4.53 -0.59 15.19
C ALA A 37 3.91 0.16 16.37
N GLU A 38 3.36 1.36 16.16
CA GLU A 38 2.65 2.10 17.21
C GLU A 38 1.27 1.50 17.50
N LEU A 39 0.57 0.99 16.48
CA LEU A 39 -0.68 0.25 16.65
C LEU A 39 -0.47 -1.05 17.45
N GLU A 40 0.58 -1.82 17.13
CA GLU A 40 0.96 -3.05 17.86
C GLU A 40 1.27 -2.78 19.34
N LYS A 41 1.84 -1.62 19.65
CA LYS A 41 2.08 -1.18 21.04
C LYS A 41 0.81 -0.71 21.77
N GLY A 42 -0.36 -0.83 21.14
CA GLY A 42 -1.65 -0.46 21.73
C GLY A 42 -1.93 1.05 21.76
N LYS A 43 -1.17 1.87 20.99
CA LYS A 43 -1.38 3.33 20.92
C LYS A 43 -2.41 3.75 19.87
N GLY A 44 -3.13 2.80 19.28
CA GLY A 44 -4.21 3.07 18.33
C GLY A 44 -5.50 3.49 19.01
N LYS A 45 -6.27 4.39 18.38
CA LYS A 45 -7.65 4.67 18.78
C LYS A 45 -8.51 3.43 18.50
N ARG A 46 -9.40 3.09 19.44
CA ARG A 46 -10.42 2.04 19.27
C ARG A 46 -11.79 2.70 19.32
N PHE A 47 -12.68 2.24 18.45
CA PHE A 47 -14.07 2.68 18.38
C PHE A 47 -14.97 1.47 18.56
N THR A 48 -16.14 1.66 19.14
CA THR A 48 -17.07 0.56 19.44
C THR A 48 -17.99 0.31 18.25
N THR A 49 -18.22 1.33 17.41
CA THR A 49 -19.11 1.27 16.25
C THR A 49 -18.47 1.90 15.02
N ALA A 50 -18.97 1.53 13.84
CA ALA A 50 -18.54 2.15 12.59
C ALA A 50 -18.92 3.64 12.54
N ASP A 51 -20.09 4.02 13.08
CA ASP A 51 -20.54 5.41 13.16
C ASP A 51 -19.58 6.30 13.97
N GLU A 52 -19.07 5.79 15.10
CA GLU A 52 -18.07 6.52 15.90
C GLU A 52 -16.75 6.72 15.15
N LEU A 53 -16.31 5.71 14.40
CA LEU A 53 -15.10 5.79 13.56
C LEU A 53 -15.27 6.83 12.45
N PHE A 54 -16.37 6.78 11.72
CA PHE A 54 -16.65 7.72 10.62
C PHE A 54 -16.76 9.16 11.14
N LYS A 55 -17.41 9.36 12.29
CA LYS A 55 -17.48 10.66 12.97
C LYS A 55 -16.10 11.19 13.40
N ASP A 56 -15.19 10.35 13.90
CA ASP A 56 -13.80 10.78 14.23
C ASP A 56 -12.97 11.09 12.97
N LEU A 57 -13.21 10.35 11.88
CA LEU A 57 -12.54 10.56 10.59
C LEU A 57 -13.10 11.74 9.78
N GLY A 58 -14.25 12.29 10.18
CA GLY A 58 -14.90 13.41 9.50
C GLY A 58 -15.47 13.04 8.13
N ILE A 59 -15.84 11.77 7.94
CA ILE A 59 -16.48 11.24 6.73
C ILE A 59 -17.85 10.65 7.03
#